data_AF-C7SAQ8-F1
#
_entry.id   AF-C7SAQ8-F1
#
_cell.length_a   1.000
_cell.length_b   1.000
_cell.length_c   1.000
_cell.angle_alpha   90.00
_cell.angle_beta   90.00
_cell.angle_gamma   90.00
#
_symmetry.space_group_name_H-M   'P 1'
#
loop_
_entity.id
_entity.type
_entity.pdbx_description
1 polymer ?
#
loop_
_entity_poly.entity_id
_entity_poly.type
_entity_poly.pdbx_seq_one_letter_code
_entity_poly.pdbx_strand_id
1 'polypeptide(L)'
;PRILVWSIGVVIFLIMIVTAFLGYVLPFGQMSLWGATVITNLMSAIPWIGNDIVNFIWGGFSVNHATLNWFFSLHYLLPFVLLALVVAHLISLHVHGSSNPLGVTGNSDRLPFHPYFSFKDLVTVFLFLLALSFFVFYAPNVLGHSDNYIMANPMATPPSIVPEWYLLPFYAILWSISNKLFGVVAMLAAILILFVLPLVDLSWIWGSAFRPL
;
A
#
# COMPACT_ATOMS: atom_id res chain seq x y z
N PRO A 1 -18.20 1.97 16.85
CA PRO A 1 -18.30 0.50 16.62
C PRO A 1 -17.64 -0.03 15.31
N ARG A 2 -16.76 0.73 14.64
CA ARG A 2 -16.16 0.34 13.34
C ARG A 2 -14.64 0.13 13.40
N ILE A 3 -14.09 -0.04 14.61
CA ILE A 3 -12.64 -0.23 14.82
C ILE A 3 -12.15 -1.44 14.03
N LEU A 4 -12.92 -2.54 14.02
CA LEU A 4 -12.54 -3.74 13.25
C LEU A 4 -12.49 -3.49 11.73
N VAL A 5 -13.47 -2.78 11.18
CA VAL A 5 -13.48 -2.39 9.75
C VAL A 5 -12.21 -1.61 9.43
N TRP A 6 -11.88 -0.62 10.26
CA TRP A 6 -10.68 0.20 10.11
C TRP A 6 -9.40 -0.63 10.20
N SER A 7 -9.25 -1.47 11.22
CA SER A 7 -8.08 -2.32 11.40
C SER A 7 -7.87 -3.29 10.23
N ILE A 8 -8.94 -3.92 9.73
CA ILE A 8 -8.84 -4.77 8.52
C ILE A 8 -8.43 -3.91 7.31
N GLY A 9 -8.94 -2.68 7.19
CA GLY A 9 -8.52 -1.74 6.15
C GLY A 9 -7.03 -1.41 6.19
N VAL A 10 -6.46 -1.18 7.37
CA VAL A 10 -5.01 -0.96 7.53
C VAL A 10 -4.20 -2.20 7.13
N VAL A 11 -4.68 -3.41 7.45
CA VAL A 11 -4.05 -4.66 7.02
C VAL A 11 -4.12 -4.82 5.49
N ILE A 12 -5.27 -4.53 4.87
CA ILE A 12 -5.41 -4.53 3.40
C ILE A 12 -4.40 -3.56 2.78
N PHE A 13 -4.28 -2.35 3.33
CA PHE A 13 -3.34 -1.33 2.85
C PHE A 13 -1.89 -1.82 2.90
N LEU A 14 -1.46 -2.44 4.01
CA LEU A 14 -0.13 -3.03 4.13
C LEU A 14 0.12 -4.11 3.08
N ILE A 15 -0.82 -5.04 2.89
CA ILE A 15 -0.66 -6.12 1.90
C ILE A 15 -0.68 -5.57 0.47
N MET A 16 -1.44 -4.51 0.17
CA MET A 16 -1.42 -3.85 -1.13
C MET A 16 -0.03 -3.26 -1.43
N ILE A 17 0.60 -2.58 -0.45
CA ILE A 17 1.97 -2.04 -0.61
C ILE A 17 2.96 -3.17 -0.92
N VAL A 18 2.92 -4.25 -0.14
CA VAL A 18 3.80 -5.41 -0.34
C VAL A 18 3.56 -6.05 -1.71
N THR A 19 2.30 -6.26 -2.09
CA THR A 19 1.93 -6.87 -3.37
C THR A 19 2.41 -6.03 -4.54
N ALA A 20 2.22 -4.70 -4.49
CA ALA A 20 2.68 -3.77 -5.52
C ALA A 20 4.21 -3.75 -5.63
N PHE A 21 4.93 -3.70 -4.49
CA PHE A 21 6.38 -3.77 -4.48
C PHE A 21 6.90 -5.07 -5.09
N LEU A 22 6.35 -6.23 -4.70
CA LEU A 22 6.78 -7.51 -5.26
C LEU A 22 6.55 -7.57 -6.77
N GLY A 23 5.41 -7.05 -7.25
CA GLY A 23 5.10 -6.97 -8.68
C GLY A 23 6.04 -6.05 -9.45
N TYR A 24 6.41 -4.92 -8.84
CA TYR A 24 7.35 -3.97 -9.41
C TYR A 24 8.74 -4.54 -9.64
N VAL A 25 9.15 -5.55 -8.87
CA VAL A 25 10.47 -6.20 -9.03
C VAL A 25 10.50 -7.13 -10.25
N LEU A 26 9.35 -7.62 -10.73
CA LEU A 26 9.27 -8.69 -11.74
C LEU A 26 9.74 -8.32 -13.16
N PRO A 27 9.51 -7.09 -13.69
CA PRO A 27 10.07 -6.69 -14.98
C PRO A 27 11.61 -6.72 -15.02
N PHE A 28 12.25 -6.69 -13.85
CA PHE A 28 13.69 -6.80 -13.67
C PHE A 28 14.50 -5.75 -14.46
N GLY A 29 14.01 -4.51 -14.47
CA GLY A 29 14.77 -3.34 -14.92
C GLY A 29 15.69 -2.78 -13.83
N GLN A 30 16.40 -1.69 -14.13
CA GLN A 30 17.33 -1.06 -13.18
C GLN A 30 16.63 -0.61 -11.89
N MET A 31 15.48 0.07 -12.00
CA MET A 31 14.74 0.51 -10.81
C MET A 31 14.16 -0.67 -10.02
N SER A 32 13.71 -1.73 -10.71
CA SER A 32 13.28 -2.97 -10.07
C SER A 32 14.39 -3.61 -9.22
N LEU A 33 15.60 -3.81 -9.77
CA LEU A 33 16.72 -4.44 -9.05
C LEU A 33 17.18 -3.60 -7.86
N TRP A 34 17.42 -2.31 -8.09
CA TRP A 34 17.96 -1.44 -7.04
C TRP A 34 16.90 -1.09 -5.99
N GLY A 35 15.63 -0.95 -6.39
CA GLY A 35 14.51 -0.86 -5.47
C GLY A 35 14.38 -2.09 -4.59
N ALA A 36 14.47 -3.31 -5.17
CA ALA A 36 14.49 -4.55 -4.41
C ALA A 36 15.64 -4.58 -3.41
N THR A 37 16.84 -4.25 -3.85
CA THR A 37 18.06 -4.24 -3.04
C THR A 37 17.95 -3.27 -1.87
N VAL A 38 17.54 -2.03 -2.11
CA VAL A 38 17.41 -1.00 -1.06
C VAL A 38 16.33 -1.38 -0.06
N ILE A 39 15.12 -1.73 -0.51
CA ILE A 39 13.96 -1.98 0.36
C ILE A 39 14.19 -3.22 1.24
N THR A 40 14.66 -4.32 0.67
CA THR A 40 14.93 -5.53 1.46
C THR A 40 16.09 -5.35 2.43
N ASN A 41 17.12 -4.58 2.05
CA ASN A 41 18.25 -4.24 2.94
C ASN A 41 17.86 -3.32 4.11
N LEU A 42 16.64 -2.77 4.13
CA LEU A 42 16.12 -2.10 5.33
C LEU A 42 15.98 -3.07 6.51
N MET A 43 15.71 -4.35 6.25
CA MET A 43 15.61 -5.39 7.29
C MET A 43 16.95 -5.62 8.02
N SER A 44 18.06 -5.29 7.37
CA SER A 44 19.40 -5.35 7.98
C SER A 44 19.56 -4.38 9.15
N ALA A 45 18.65 -3.41 9.33
CA ALA A 45 18.64 -2.52 10.48
C ALA A 45 18.26 -3.22 11.79
N ILE A 46 17.62 -4.39 11.73
CA ILE A 46 17.20 -5.14 12.91
C ILE A 46 18.46 -5.65 13.65
N PRO A 47 18.64 -5.31 14.94
CA PRO A 47 19.79 -5.77 15.70
C PRO A 47 19.88 -7.30 15.75
N TRP A 48 21.12 -7.81 15.70
CA TRP A 48 21.50 -9.22 15.78
C TRP A 48 21.08 -10.10 14.59
N ILE A 49 19.82 -10.06 14.16
CA ILE A 49 19.25 -11.00 13.16
C ILE A 49 19.02 -10.38 11.77
N GLY A 50 19.27 -9.07 11.60
CA GLY A 50 18.90 -8.36 10.38
C GLY A 50 19.56 -8.91 9.11
N ASN A 51 20.85 -9.25 9.16
CA ASN A 51 21.57 -9.80 8.00
C ASN A 51 21.09 -11.20 7.63
N ASP A 52 20.72 -12.02 8.61
CA ASP A 52 20.19 -13.36 8.37
C ASP A 52 18.82 -13.28 7.68
N ILE A 53 17.98 -12.33 8.10
CA ILE A 53 16.69 -12.05 7.43
C ILE A 53 16.90 -11.60 5.99
N VAL A 54 17.84 -10.69 5.73
CA VAL A 54 18.14 -10.21 4.37
C VAL A 54 18.59 -11.36 3.48
N ASN A 55 19.56 -12.18 3.93
CA ASN A 55 20.05 -13.32 3.18
C ASN A 55 18.96 -14.37 2.93
N PHE A 56 18.07 -14.57 3.90
CA PHE A 56 16.91 -15.44 3.76
C PHE A 56 15.94 -14.92 2.68
N ILE A 57 15.60 -13.63 2.71
CA ILE A 57 14.72 -13.00 1.71
C ILE A 57 15.34 -13.11 0.30
N TRP A 58 16.66 -12.92 0.19
CA TRP A 58 17.35 -13.01 -1.10
C TRP A 58 17.52 -14.45 -1.59
N GLY A 59 17.56 -15.44 -0.69
CA GLY A 59 17.95 -16.80 -1.04
C GLY A 59 19.41 -16.87 -1.49
N GLY A 60 20.26 -15.99 -0.97
CA GLY A 60 21.66 -15.80 -1.38
C GLY A 60 22.28 -14.51 -0.84
N PHE A 61 23.38 -14.06 -1.44
CA PHE A 61 24.14 -12.89 -0.99
C PHE A 61 23.72 -11.56 -1.63
N SER A 62 22.85 -11.62 -2.64
CA SER A 62 22.33 -10.44 -3.35
C SER A 62 21.01 -10.80 -4.02
N VAL A 63 20.26 -9.79 -4.46
CA VAL A 63 19.05 -9.98 -5.26
C VAL A 63 19.41 -10.70 -6.56
N ASN A 64 18.86 -11.90 -6.74
CA ASN A 64 19.19 -12.78 -7.85
C ASN A 64 17.94 -13.54 -8.36
N HIS A 65 18.15 -14.54 -9.21
CA HIS A 65 17.08 -15.36 -9.76
C HIS A 65 16.24 -16.11 -8.70
N ALA A 66 16.85 -16.55 -7.60
CA ALA A 66 16.13 -17.18 -6.50
C ALA A 66 15.17 -16.17 -5.84
N THR A 67 15.62 -14.93 -5.63
CA THR A 67 14.78 -13.83 -5.13
C THR A 67 13.58 -13.59 -6.05
N LEU A 68 13.80 -13.50 -7.37
CA LEU A 68 12.74 -13.26 -8.35
C LEU A 68 11.67 -14.35 -8.36
N ASN A 69 12.06 -15.62 -8.35
CA ASN A 69 11.10 -16.72 -8.36
C ASN A 69 10.22 -16.75 -7.10
N TRP A 70 10.82 -16.48 -5.93
CA TRP A 70 10.06 -16.36 -4.70
C TRP A 70 9.13 -15.14 -4.74
N PHE A 71 9.62 -13.99 -5.21
CA PHE A 71 8.84 -12.75 -5.29
C PHE A 71 7.66 -12.89 -6.26
N PHE A 72 7.84 -13.57 -7.39
CA PHE A 72 6.77 -13.91 -8.31
C PHE A 72 5.69 -14.78 -7.63
N SER A 73 6.12 -15.83 -6.93
CA SER A 73 5.20 -16.74 -6.23
C SER A 73 4.38 -16.01 -5.17
N LEU A 74 5.02 -15.12 -4.39
CA LEU A 74 4.33 -14.28 -3.42
C LEU A 74 3.41 -13.25 -4.08
N HIS A 75 3.87 -12.56 -5.14
CA HIS A 75 3.06 -11.58 -5.86
C HIS A 75 1.80 -12.21 -6.45
N TYR A 76 1.86 -13.47 -6.88
CA TYR A 76 0.71 -14.24 -7.34
C TYR A 76 -0.23 -14.64 -6.18
N LEU A 77 0.32 -15.02 -5.03
CA LEU A 77 -0.45 -15.47 -3.87
C LEU A 77 -1.21 -14.35 -3.16
N LEU A 78 -0.56 -13.20 -2.92
CA LEU A 78 -1.10 -12.14 -2.07
C LEU A 78 -2.43 -11.52 -2.56
N PRO A 79 -2.73 -11.40 -3.87
CA PRO A 79 -4.05 -11.01 -4.36
C PRO A 79 -5.19 -11.89 -3.85
N PHE A 80 -4.98 -13.20 -3.65
CA PHE A 80 -6.00 -14.08 -3.07
C PHE A 80 -6.18 -13.85 -1.57
N VAL A 81 -5.09 -13.52 -0.87
CA VAL A 81 -5.15 -13.08 0.54
C VAL A 81 -5.91 -11.76 0.65
N LEU A 82 -5.66 -10.80 -0.26
CA LEU A 82 -6.39 -9.54 -0.35
C LEU A 82 -7.89 -9.77 -0.59
N LEU A 83 -8.26 -10.71 -1.47
CA LEU A 83 -9.67 -11.05 -1.68
C LEU A 83 -10.33 -11.54 -0.39
N ALA A 84 -9.68 -12.45 0.35
CA ALA A 84 -10.19 -12.93 1.63
C ALA A 84 -10.35 -11.80 2.66
N LEU A 85 -9.38 -10.87 2.72
CA LEU A 85 -9.45 -9.71 3.59
C LEU A 85 -10.54 -8.71 3.18
N VAL A 86 -10.77 -8.49 1.89
CA VAL A 86 -11.87 -7.65 1.40
C VAL A 86 -13.22 -8.25 1.81
N VAL A 87 -13.40 -9.57 1.71
CA VAL A 87 -14.61 -10.24 2.21
C VAL A 87 -14.76 -10.02 3.72
N ALA A 88 -13.70 -10.22 4.51
CA ALA A 88 -13.72 -9.97 5.95
C ALA A 88 -14.05 -8.50 6.28
N HIS A 89 -13.51 -7.55 5.51
CA HIS A 89 -13.75 -6.13 5.64
C HIS A 89 -15.24 -5.80 5.39
N LEU A 90 -15.82 -6.35 4.34
CA LEU A 90 -17.23 -6.17 4.00
C LEU A 90 -18.16 -6.80 5.04
N ILE A 91 -17.84 -8.00 5.55
CA ILE A 91 -18.59 -8.64 6.64
C ILE A 91 -18.57 -7.74 7.88
N SER A 92 -17.40 -7.25 8.28
CA SER A 92 -17.27 -6.35 9.43
C SER A 92 -18.05 -5.05 9.25
N LEU A 93 -18.07 -4.51 8.03
CA LEU A 93 -18.86 -3.32 7.70
C LEU A 93 -20.37 -3.63 7.80
N HIS A 94 -20.80 -4.78 7.31
CA HIS A 94 -22.21 -5.15 7.23
C HIS A 94 -22.88 -5.24 8.61
N VAL A 95 -22.15 -5.66 9.65
CA VAL A 95 -22.68 -5.75 11.03
C VAL A 95 -23.23 -4.41 11.54
N HIS A 96 -22.61 -3.29 11.16
CA HIS A 96 -22.99 -1.96 11.64
C HIS A 96 -23.44 -1.00 10.52
N GLY A 97 -23.55 -1.47 9.27
CA GLY A 97 -23.90 -0.66 8.09
C GLY A 97 -22.82 0.34 7.70
N SER A 98 -23.08 1.34 6.86
CA SER A 98 -22.17 2.47 6.55
C SER A 98 -22.40 3.68 7.45
N SER A 99 -21.39 4.55 7.60
CA SER A 99 -21.58 5.88 8.23
C SER A 99 -22.17 6.87 7.21
N ASN A 100 -22.45 8.10 7.63
CA ASN A 100 -22.93 9.18 6.77
C ASN A 100 -22.16 10.49 7.06
N PRO A 101 -22.23 11.49 6.15
CA PRO A 101 -21.46 12.73 6.27
C PRO A 101 -21.75 13.56 7.54
N LEU A 102 -22.92 13.38 8.16
CA LEU A 102 -23.32 14.12 9.35
C LEU A 102 -22.81 13.46 10.65
N GLY A 103 -22.29 12.23 10.59
CA GLY A 103 -21.77 11.51 11.76
C GLY A 103 -22.85 11.07 12.78
N VAL A 104 -24.13 11.22 12.45
CA VAL A 104 -25.27 10.84 13.31
C VAL A 104 -25.86 9.49 12.90
N THR A 105 -26.88 8.99 13.60
CA THR A 105 -27.55 7.74 13.25
C THR A 105 -28.20 7.83 11.87
N GLY A 106 -27.93 6.84 11.01
CA GLY A 106 -28.62 6.68 9.72
C GLY A 106 -29.81 5.71 9.80
N ASN A 107 -30.28 5.37 11.00
CA ASN A 107 -31.37 4.38 11.15
C ASN A 107 -32.76 4.96 10.83
N SER A 108 -32.91 6.28 10.91
CA SER A 108 -34.19 6.97 10.68
C SER A 108 -34.58 7.03 9.21
N ASP A 109 -33.60 7.05 8.31
CA ASP A 109 -33.83 7.14 6.87
C ASP A 109 -32.81 6.27 6.14
N ARG A 110 -33.29 5.15 5.59
CA ARG A 110 -32.47 4.18 4.87
C ARG A 110 -33.10 3.88 3.53
N LEU A 111 -32.26 3.89 2.50
CA LEU A 111 -32.62 3.42 1.16
C LEU A 111 -31.94 2.07 0.89
N PRO A 112 -32.58 1.18 0.12
CA PRO A 112 -31.95 -0.06 -0.31
C PRO A 112 -30.74 0.24 -1.21
N PHE A 113 -29.75 -0.66 -1.21
CA PHE A 113 -28.56 -0.51 -2.06
C PHE A 113 -28.93 -0.45 -3.54
N HIS A 114 -29.74 -1.40 -4.01
CA HIS A 114 -30.29 -1.40 -5.35
C HIS A 114 -31.71 -0.78 -5.33
N PRO A 115 -32.06 0.13 -6.27
CA PRO A 115 -31.26 0.59 -7.41
C PRO A 115 -30.34 1.79 -7.11
N TYR A 116 -30.61 2.52 -6.03
CA TYR A 116 -30.07 3.86 -5.79
C TYR A 116 -28.53 3.91 -5.82
N PHE A 117 -27.87 3.11 -5.00
CA PHE A 117 -26.41 3.12 -4.89
C PHE A 117 -25.76 2.34 -6.03
N SER A 118 -26.44 1.32 -6.61
CA SER A 118 -25.93 0.64 -7.81
C SER A 118 -25.75 1.60 -8.99
N PHE A 119 -26.74 2.43 -9.29
CA PHE A 119 -26.63 3.42 -10.37
C PHE A 119 -25.68 4.57 -10.01
N LYS A 120 -25.63 4.98 -8.73
CA LYS A 120 -24.66 5.97 -8.25
C LYS A 120 -23.22 5.49 -8.45
N ASP A 121 -22.92 4.25 -8.07
CA ASP A 121 -21.59 3.65 -8.22
C ASP A 121 -21.23 3.45 -9.69
N LEU A 122 -22.20 3.16 -10.56
CA LEU A 122 -21.97 3.04 -12.00
C LEU A 122 -21.42 4.34 -12.61
N VAL A 123 -21.88 5.51 -12.14
CA VAL A 123 -21.35 6.81 -12.59
C VAL A 123 -19.86 6.93 -12.28
N THR A 124 -19.44 6.59 -11.05
CA THR A 124 -18.02 6.68 -10.67
C THR A 124 -17.17 5.61 -11.34
N VAL A 125 -17.73 4.41 -11.61
CA VAL A 125 -17.07 3.38 -12.42
C VAL A 125 -16.77 3.90 -13.83
N PHE A 126 -17.73 4.52 -14.51
CA PHE A 126 -17.49 5.08 -15.85
C PHE A 126 -16.48 6.23 -15.84
N LEU A 127 -16.54 7.12 -14.84
CA LEU A 127 -15.55 8.18 -14.69
C LEU A 127 -14.14 7.62 -14.43
N PHE A 128 -14.03 6.59 -13.58
CA PHE A 128 -12.76 5.91 -13.33
C PHE A 128 -12.22 5.25 -14.60
N LEU A 129 -13.05 4.52 -15.34
CA LEU A 129 -12.64 3.87 -16.60
C LEU A 129 -12.24 4.89 -17.67
N LEU A 130 -12.92 6.04 -17.75
CA LEU A 130 -12.54 7.12 -18.65
C LEU A 130 -11.16 7.67 -18.29
N ALA A 131 -10.93 7.98 -17.02
CA ALA A 131 -9.62 8.45 -16.54
C ALA A 131 -8.52 7.40 -16.77
N LEU A 132 -8.77 6.14 -16.43
CA LEU A 132 -7.84 5.03 -16.66
C LEU A 132 -7.52 4.85 -18.14
N SER A 133 -8.53 4.95 -19.02
CA SER A 133 -8.35 4.85 -20.47
C SER A 133 -7.43 5.96 -21.00
N PHE A 134 -7.53 7.18 -20.45
CA PHE A 134 -6.64 8.27 -20.81
C PHE A 134 -5.17 7.90 -20.52
N PHE A 135 -4.89 7.41 -19.30
CA PHE A 135 -3.54 6.98 -18.94
C PHE A 135 -3.06 5.83 -19.81
N VAL A 136 -3.88 4.79 -20.02
CA VAL A 136 -3.47 3.61 -20.80
C VAL A 136 -3.20 3.95 -22.28
N PHE A 137 -4.08 4.73 -22.92
CA PHE A 137 -4.00 4.94 -24.38
C PHE A 137 -3.20 6.18 -24.79
N TYR A 138 -3.16 7.24 -23.97
CA TYR A 138 -2.53 8.51 -24.33
C TYR A 138 -1.28 8.84 -23.51
N ALA A 139 -1.14 8.30 -22.30
CA ALA A 139 -0.01 8.60 -21.43
C ALA A 139 0.50 7.38 -20.63
N PRO A 140 0.78 6.22 -21.28
CA PRO A 140 0.99 4.94 -20.58
C PRO A 140 2.18 4.94 -19.62
N ASN A 141 3.19 5.77 -19.89
CA ASN A 141 4.45 5.78 -19.14
C ASN A 141 4.58 6.99 -18.21
N VAL A 142 3.58 7.88 -18.14
CA VAL A 142 3.68 9.12 -17.35
C VAL A 142 3.78 8.87 -15.84
N LEU A 143 3.24 7.73 -15.38
CA LEU A 143 3.28 7.31 -13.98
C LEU A 143 4.44 6.36 -13.65
N GLY A 144 5.28 6.01 -14.63
CA GLY A 144 6.41 5.10 -14.45
C GLY A 144 7.77 5.80 -14.54
N HIS A 145 8.84 5.05 -14.30
CA HIS A 145 10.21 5.54 -14.39
C HIS A 145 10.94 4.97 -15.63
N SER A 146 11.52 5.85 -16.46
CA SER A 146 12.17 5.46 -17.73
C SER A 146 13.31 4.45 -17.55
N ASP A 147 14.08 4.59 -16.48
CA ASP A 147 15.19 3.68 -16.16
C ASP A 147 14.75 2.23 -15.96
N ASN A 148 13.48 1.97 -15.69
CA ASN A 148 13.00 0.59 -15.58
C ASN A 148 12.86 -0.12 -16.94
N TYR A 149 13.06 0.59 -18.06
CA TYR A 149 13.25 -0.02 -19.38
C TYR A 149 14.69 -0.47 -19.65
N ILE A 150 15.64 -0.08 -18.80
CA ILE A 150 17.03 -0.53 -18.89
C ILE A 150 17.13 -1.86 -18.14
N MET A 151 17.66 -2.89 -18.80
CA MET A 151 17.90 -4.19 -18.17
C MET A 151 18.75 -4.04 -16.91
N ALA A 152 18.36 -4.73 -15.83
CA ALA A 152 19.06 -4.67 -14.56
C ALA A 152 20.56 -4.98 -14.69
N ASN A 153 21.41 -4.11 -14.14
CA ASN A 153 22.84 -4.31 -14.05
C ASN A 153 23.30 -4.19 -12.59
N PRO A 154 23.64 -5.30 -11.91
CA PRO A 154 24.10 -5.28 -10.53
C PRO A 154 25.40 -4.50 -10.29
N MET A 155 26.17 -4.25 -11.35
CA MET A 155 27.44 -3.53 -11.26
C MET A 155 27.31 -2.01 -11.47
N ALA A 156 26.10 -1.51 -11.80
CA ALA A 156 25.87 -0.10 -12.10
C ALA A 156 24.58 0.41 -11.47
N THR A 157 24.72 1.25 -10.43
CA THR A 157 23.59 1.96 -9.80
C THR A 157 23.13 3.12 -10.70
N PRO A 158 21.81 3.29 -10.92
CA PRO A 158 21.31 4.46 -11.63
C PRO A 158 21.55 5.73 -10.80
N PRO A 159 21.66 6.91 -11.44
CA PRO A 159 22.02 8.15 -10.76
C PRO A 159 21.02 8.59 -9.67
N SER A 160 19.73 8.28 -9.85
CA SER A 160 18.67 8.63 -8.90
C SER A 160 17.74 7.43 -8.66
N ILE A 161 18.00 6.63 -7.64
CA ILE A 161 17.11 5.55 -7.23
C ILE A 161 15.94 6.14 -6.44
N VAL A 162 14.74 6.07 -7.02
CA VAL A 162 13.51 6.59 -6.43
C VAL A 162 12.44 5.51 -6.53
N PRO A 163 11.65 5.25 -5.47
CA PRO A 163 10.55 4.30 -5.55
C PRO A 163 9.38 4.88 -6.36
N GLU A 164 8.43 4.02 -6.69
CA GLU A 164 7.19 4.44 -7.36
C GLU A 164 6.44 5.52 -6.56
N TRP A 165 5.73 6.37 -7.29
CA TRP A 165 5.18 7.64 -6.76
C TRP A 165 4.31 7.47 -5.51
N TYR A 166 3.57 6.37 -5.40
CA TYR A 166 2.70 6.07 -4.27
C TYR A 166 3.47 5.67 -2.99
N LEU A 167 4.78 5.41 -3.08
CA LEU A 167 5.67 5.14 -1.94
C LEU A 167 6.48 6.37 -1.51
N LEU A 168 6.47 7.46 -2.28
CA LEU A 168 7.26 8.66 -2.00
C LEU A 168 7.01 9.25 -0.60
N PRO A 169 5.78 9.31 -0.05
CA PRO A 169 5.58 9.84 1.30
C PRO A 169 6.32 9.03 2.37
N PHE A 170 6.31 7.70 2.26
CA PHE A 170 7.00 6.82 3.21
C PHE A 170 8.51 6.87 3.03
N TYR A 171 8.98 6.95 1.78
CA TYR A 171 10.38 7.15 1.45
C TYR A 171 10.93 8.47 1.99
N ALA A 172 10.15 9.55 1.91
CA ALA A 172 10.54 10.85 2.47
C ALA A 172 10.66 10.80 4.00
N ILE A 173 9.75 10.11 4.69
CA ILE A 173 9.84 9.88 6.14
C ILE A 173 11.10 9.10 6.49
N LEU A 174 11.40 8.01 5.77
CA LEU A 174 12.63 7.24 5.93
C LEU A 174 13.88 8.12 5.78
N TRP A 175 13.94 8.94 4.73
CA TRP A 175 15.07 9.83 4.43
C TRP A 175 15.22 11.02 5.36
N SER A 176 14.14 11.43 6.04
CA SER A 176 14.18 12.54 6.99
C SER A 176 15.00 12.23 8.27
N ILE A 177 15.31 10.95 8.50
CA ILE A 177 16.01 10.48 9.71
C ILE A 177 17.37 9.90 9.32
N SER A 178 18.46 10.54 9.77
CA SER A 178 19.83 10.15 9.42
C SER A 178 20.26 8.77 9.94
N ASN A 179 19.60 8.25 10.98
CA ASN A 179 19.89 6.93 11.54
C ASN A 179 19.09 5.84 10.82
N LYS A 180 19.78 4.82 10.28
CA LYS A 180 19.15 3.71 9.53
C LYS A 180 18.02 3.02 10.32
N LEU A 181 18.25 2.66 11.58
CA LEU A 181 17.26 1.96 12.40
C LEU A 181 16.04 2.86 12.65
N PHE A 182 16.26 4.09 13.11
CA PHE A 182 15.16 5.00 13.41
C PHE A 182 14.38 5.44 12.17
N GLY A 183 15.04 5.57 11.01
CA GLY A 183 14.37 5.80 9.74
C GLY A 183 13.41 4.66 9.38
N VAL A 184 13.86 3.40 9.48
CA VAL A 184 13.00 2.22 9.22
C VAL A 184 11.83 2.16 10.19
N VAL A 185 12.09 2.40 11.48
CA VAL A 185 11.03 2.44 12.51
C VAL A 185 10.02 3.54 12.21
N ALA A 186 10.45 4.76 11.87
CA ALA A 186 9.55 5.86 11.58
C ALA A 186 8.71 5.63 10.31
N MET A 187 9.31 5.07 9.27
CA MET A 187 8.59 4.71 8.04
C MET A 187 7.50 3.69 8.32
N LEU A 188 7.79 2.63 9.10
CA LEU A 188 6.78 1.63 9.49
C LEU A 188 5.74 2.24 10.42
N ALA A 189 6.16 3.07 11.38
CA ALA A 189 5.27 3.77 12.29
C ALA A 189 4.29 4.70 11.55
N ALA A 190 4.69 5.30 10.43
CA ALA A 190 3.82 6.15 9.62
C ALA A 190 2.59 5.41 9.06
N ILE A 191 2.67 4.08 8.90
CA ILE A 191 1.53 3.24 8.52
C ILE A 191 0.85 2.69 9.78
N LEU A 192 1.62 2.19 10.74
CA LEU A 192 1.08 1.54 11.93
C LEU A 192 0.34 2.50 12.87
N ILE A 193 0.67 3.81 12.84
CA ILE A 193 -0.05 4.83 13.59
C ILE A 193 -1.54 4.88 13.23
N LEU A 194 -1.92 4.42 12.04
CA LEU A 194 -3.33 4.32 11.66
C LEU A 194 -4.12 3.42 12.62
N PHE A 195 -3.55 2.34 13.17
CA PHE A 195 -4.23 1.51 14.17
C PHE A 195 -4.57 2.27 15.46
N VAL A 196 -3.80 3.31 15.77
CA VAL A 196 -3.96 4.13 16.98
C VAL A 196 -5.08 5.17 16.80
N LEU A 197 -5.41 5.55 15.56
CA LEU A 197 -6.39 6.61 15.25
C LEU A 197 -7.73 6.47 16.01
N PRO A 198 -8.38 5.29 16.06
CA PRO A 198 -9.66 5.15 16.76
C PRO A 198 -9.57 5.26 18.29
N LEU A 199 -8.35 5.22 18.85
CA LEU A 199 -8.10 5.33 20.29
C LEU A 199 -7.79 6.77 20.72
N VAL A 200 -7.28 7.60 19.81
CA VAL A 200 -6.84 8.97 20.11
C VAL A 200 -7.86 10.04 19.73
N ASP A 201 -8.84 9.75 18.87
CA ASP A 201 -9.95 10.69 18.66
C ASP A 201 -10.86 10.68 19.90
N LEU A 202 -10.67 11.68 20.76
CA LEU A 202 -11.41 11.86 22.00
C LEU A 202 -12.74 12.62 21.82
N SER A 203 -13.08 12.99 20.59
CA SER A 203 -14.29 13.77 20.36
C SER A 203 -15.55 12.95 20.48
N TRP A 204 -16.57 13.65 20.97
CA TRP A 204 -17.93 13.18 21.07
C TRP A 204 -18.66 13.20 19.72
N ILE A 205 -18.21 14.02 18.77
CA ILE A 205 -18.81 14.19 17.44
C ILE A 205 -17.99 13.43 16.40
N TRP A 206 -18.66 12.55 15.66
CA TRP A 206 -18.07 11.75 14.58
C TRP A 206 -17.90 12.57 13.31
N GLY A 207 -16.73 12.45 12.66
CA GLY A 207 -16.40 13.17 11.43
C GLY A 207 -16.04 14.64 11.66
N SER A 208 -15.53 15.32 10.64
CA SER A 208 -15.02 16.70 10.72
C SER A 208 -16.00 17.77 10.25
N ALA A 209 -17.18 17.40 9.72
CA ALA A 209 -18.13 18.34 9.13
C ALA A 209 -18.57 19.48 10.09
N PHE A 210 -18.60 19.19 11.39
CA PHE A 210 -18.95 20.15 12.45
C PHE A 210 -17.77 20.41 13.41
N ARG A 211 -16.53 20.18 12.96
CA ARG A 211 -15.30 20.37 13.72
C ARG A 211 -14.39 21.29 12.90
N PRO A 212 -14.48 22.63 13.11
CA PRO A 212 -13.78 23.59 12.27
C PRO A 212 -12.26 23.64 12.49
N LEU A 213 -11.74 22.99 13.53
CA LEU A 213 -10.33 22.85 13.85
C LEU A 213 -9.85 21.43 13.59
#